data_AF-A0AAJ2JUQ3-F1
#
_entry.id   AF-A0AAJ2JUQ3-F1
#
_cell.length_a   1.000
_cell.length_b   1.000
_cell.length_c   1.000
_cell.angle_alpha   90.00
_cell.angle_beta   90.00
_cell.angle_gamma   90.00
#
_symmetry.space_group_name_H-M   'P 1'
#
loop_
_entity.id
_entity.type
_entity.pdbx_description
1 polymer ?
#
loop_
_entity_poly.entity_id
_entity_poly.type
_entity_poly.pdbx_seq_one_letter_code
_entity_poly.pdbx_strand_id
1 'polypeptide(L)'
;MKKMKINKQIIIRVIEGGFFDSGKNLIEIIDKLDTMGFTVNKKQKPRLAQLLTQLCREEKLEREKLPKSEWNRSGGKFIYNKKKQGDTNERTNN
;
A
#
# COMPACT_ATOMS: atom_id res chain seq x y z
N MET A 1 -24.44 -11.81 -2.29
CA MET A 1 -23.43 -10.91 -2.89
C MET A 1 -22.07 -11.59 -2.88
N LYS A 2 -21.40 -11.72 -4.04
CA LYS A 2 -20.12 -12.43 -4.19
C LYS A 2 -19.01 -11.56 -3.60
N LYS A 3 -18.41 -11.98 -2.47
CA LYS A 3 -17.27 -11.26 -1.87
C LYS A 3 -16.10 -11.25 -2.85
N MET A 4 -15.80 -10.09 -3.43
CA MET A 4 -14.65 -9.96 -4.32
C MET A 4 -13.35 -10.11 -3.52
N LYS A 5 -12.44 -10.96 -4.00
CA LYS A 5 -11.14 -11.17 -3.35
C LYS A 5 -10.20 -10.05 -3.76
N ILE A 6 -9.61 -9.38 -2.77
CA ILE A 6 -8.52 -8.42 -3.00
C ILE A 6 -7.32 -9.18 -3.58
N ASN A 7 -6.85 -8.70 -4.71
CA ASN A 7 -5.68 -9.21 -5.41
C ASN A 7 -4.74 -8.04 -5.75
N LYS A 8 -3.54 -8.38 -6.22
CA LYS A 8 -2.50 -7.41 -6.58
C LYS A 8 -2.98 -6.39 -7.63
N GLN A 9 -3.77 -6.81 -8.61
CA GLN A 9 -4.25 -5.95 -9.70
C GLN A 9 -5.17 -4.83 -9.20
N ILE A 10 -5.98 -5.09 -8.18
CA ILE A 10 -6.81 -4.05 -7.57
C ILE A 10 -5.95 -2.96 -6.94
N ILE A 11 -4.90 -3.35 -6.21
CA ILE A 11 -4.00 -2.37 -5.57
C ILE A 11 -3.22 -1.59 -6.63
N ILE A 12 -2.80 -2.23 -7.73
CA ILE A 12 -2.15 -1.54 -8.87
C ILE A 12 -3.08 -0.47 -9.45
N ARG A 13 -4.36 -0.76 -9.68
CA ARG A 13 -5.32 0.24 -10.15
C ARG A 13 -5.46 1.43 -9.19
N VAL A 14 -5.40 1.17 -7.89
CA VAL A 14 -5.43 2.23 -6.86
C VAL A 14 -4.16 3.09 -6.91
N ILE A 15 -3.00 2.48 -7.17
CA ILE A 15 -1.71 3.17 -7.38
C ILE A 15 -1.74 4.02 -8.66
N GLU A 16 -2.26 3.48 -9.74
CA GLU A 16 -2.38 4.17 -11.03
C GLU A 16 -3.36 5.35 -10.95
N GLY A 17 -4.44 5.20 -10.16
CA GLY A 17 -5.41 6.26 -9.90
C GLY A 17 -4.95 7.35 -8.93
N GLY A 18 -3.66 7.43 -8.58
CA GLY A 18 -3.07 8.53 -7.80
C GLY A 18 -3.36 8.51 -6.30
N PHE A 19 -4.01 7.46 -5.76
CA PHE A 19 -4.32 7.39 -4.32
C PHE A 19 -3.06 7.42 -3.44
N PHE A 20 -1.97 6.84 -3.94
CA PHE A 20 -0.68 6.76 -3.28
C PHE A 20 0.26 7.93 -3.64
N ASP A 21 -0.22 8.97 -4.34
CA ASP A 21 0.59 10.18 -4.62
C ASP A 21 0.88 10.98 -3.33
N SER A 22 0.14 10.68 -2.26
CA SER A 22 0.41 11.10 -0.88
C SER A 22 0.53 9.88 0.02
N GLY A 23 1.19 10.02 1.16
CA GLY A 23 1.40 8.92 2.09
C GLY A 23 0.10 8.36 2.65
N LYS A 24 -0.09 7.05 2.52
CA LYS A 24 -1.25 6.32 3.02
C LYS A 24 -0.90 5.28 4.07
N ASN A 25 -1.59 5.34 5.20
CA ASN A 25 -1.51 4.29 6.22
C ASN A 25 -2.43 3.11 5.88
N LEU A 26 -2.32 2.02 6.65
CA LEU A 26 -3.09 0.81 6.39
C LEU A 26 -4.60 1.00 6.55
N ILE A 27 -5.04 1.89 7.44
CA ILE A 27 -6.48 2.19 7.63
C ILE A 27 -7.01 2.92 6.40
N GLU A 28 -6.35 3.97 5.94
CA GLU A 28 -6.75 4.71 4.73
C GLU A 28 -6.82 3.78 3.51
N ILE A 29 -5.88 2.85 3.38
CA ILE A 29 -5.89 1.86 2.29
C ILE A 29 -7.09 0.92 2.42
N ILE A 30 -7.40 0.45 3.64
CA ILE A 30 -8.58 -0.39 3.90
C ILE A 30 -9.87 0.35 3.56
N ASP A 31 -9.99 1.61 4.01
CA ASP A 31 -11.17 2.43 3.76
C ASP A 31 -11.35 2.67 2.27
N LYS A 32 -10.27 2.99 1.54
CA LYS A 32 -10.30 3.14 0.09
C LYS A 32 -10.79 1.86 -0.60
N LEU A 33 -10.31 0.70 -0.17
CA LEU A 33 -10.77 -0.59 -0.72
C LEU A 33 -12.24 -0.84 -0.42
N ASP A 34 -12.72 -0.49 0.77
CA ASP A 34 -14.13 -0.64 1.13
C ASP A 34 -15.03 0.29 0.29
N THR A 35 -14.60 1.55 0.02
CA THR A 35 -15.33 2.45 -0.91
C THR A 35 -15.39 1.91 -2.34
N MET A 36 -14.47 1.02 -2.73
CA MET A 36 -14.46 0.34 -4.02
C MET A 36 -15.24 -0.99 -4.00
N GLY A 37 -15.91 -1.32 -2.89
CA GLY A 37 -16.68 -2.55 -2.71
C GLY A 37 -15.87 -3.75 -2.23
N PHE A 38 -14.62 -3.56 -1.80
CA PHE A 38 -13.75 -4.62 -1.29
C PHE A 38 -13.62 -4.55 0.23
N THR A 39 -14.46 -5.29 0.94
CA THR A 39 -14.39 -5.36 2.40
C THR A 39 -13.13 -6.11 2.86
N VAL A 40 -12.30 -5.45 3.70
CA VAL A 40 -11.12 -6.04 4.35
C VAL A 40 -11.47 -6.47 5.78
N ASN A 41 -11.72 -7.76 5.99
CA ASN A 41 -11.93 -8.29 7.34
C ASN A 41 -10.61 -8.50 8.11
N LYS A 42 -10.71 -8.82 9.41
CA LYS A 42 -9.55 -9.08 10.29
C LYS A 42 -8.56 -10.12 9.73
N LYS A 43 -9.04 -11.16 9.02
CA LYS A 43 -8.20 -12.20 8.41
C LYS A 43 -7.51 -11.73 7.12
N GLN A 44 -8.06 -10.71 6.46
CA GLN A 44 -7.51 -10.14 5.23
C GLN A 44 -6.48 -9.04 5.48
N LYS A 45 -6.53 -8.36 6.65
CA LYS A 45 -5.53 -7.31 6.98
C LYS A 45 -4.07 -7.80 6.85
N PRO A 46 -3.67 -8.98 7.37
CA PRO A 46 -2.30 -9.47 7.20
C PRO A 46 -1.95 -9.75 5.74
N ARG A 47 -2.90 -10.27 4.95
CA ARG A 47 -2.72 -10.53 3.52
C ARG A 47 -2.55 -9.23 2.73
N LEU A 48 -3.32 -8.19 3.06
CA LEU A 48 -3.16 -6.86 2.47
C LEU A 48 -1.76 -6.29 2.78
N ALA A 49 -1.30 -6.38 4.03
CA ALA A 49 0.05 -5.94 4.39
C ALA A 49 1.16 -6.70 3.65
N GLN A 50 0.98 -8.01 3.41
CA GLN A 50 1.87 -8.82 2.59
C GLN A 50 1.87 -8.36 1.12
N LEU A 51 0.69 -8.09 0.54
CA LEU A 51 0.57 -7.57 -0.83
C LEU A 51 1.25 -6.21 -0.98
N LEU A 52 1.04 -5.28 -0.04
CA LEU A 52 1.70 -3.98 -0.04
C LEU A 52 3.23 -4.14 0.06
N THR A 53 3.70 -5.06 0.89
CA THR A 53 5.13 -5.38 1.00
C THR A 53 5.69 -5.95 -0.30
N GLN A 54 4.93 -6.80 -0.99
CA GLN A 54 5.32 -7.30 -2.31
C GLN A 54 5.41 -6.16 -3.33
N LEU A 55 4.45 -5.25 -3.36
CA LEU A 55 4.47 -4.09 -4.25
C LEU A 55 5.62 -3.11 -3.95
N CYS A 56 6.09 -3.07 -2.70
CA CYS A 56 7.33 -2.37 -2.36
C CYS A 56 8.57 -3.04 -2.97
N ARG A 57 8.63 -4.38 -2.97
CA ARG A 57 9.74 -5.13 -3.58
C ARG A 57 9.76 -5.01 -5.10
N GLU A 58 8.60 -4.81 -5.70
CA GLU A 58 8.44 -4.58 -7.15
C GLU A 58 8.55 -3.11 -7.53
N GLU A 59 9.01 -2.25 -6.61
CA GLU A 59 9.26 -0.83 -6.85
C GLU A 59 8.03 -0.05 -7.35
N LYS A 60 6.82 -0.54 -7.05
CA LYS A 60 5.56 0.19 -7.32
C LYS A 60 5.17 1.11 -6.17
N LEU A 61 5.56 0.72 -4.96
CA LEU A 61 5.39 1.49 -3.74
C LEU A 61 6.74 1.66 -3.07
N GLU A 62 6.85 2.70 -2.26
CA GLU A 62 7.84 2.81 -1.21
C GLU A 62 7.12 2.89 0.13
N ARG A 63 7.84 2.60 1.21
CA ARG A 63 7.27 2.60 2.55
C ARG A 63 8.19 3.29 3.54
N GLU A 64 7.59 4.05 4.43
CA GLU A 64 8.28 4.76 5.51
C GLU A 64 7.78 4.26 6.85
N LYS A 65 8.70 4.08 7.80
CA LYS A 65 8.36 3.58 9.13
C LYS A 65 7.84 4.71 10.00
N LEU A 66 6.62 4.54 10.51
CA LEU A 66 6.00 5.47 11.44
C LEU A 66 6.63 5.39 12.84
N PRO A 67 6.57 6.47 13.64
CA PRO A 67 6.90 6.42 15.06
C PRO A 67 5.94 5.47 15.80
N LYS A 68 6.45 4.80 16.85
CA LYS A 68 5.69 3.78 17.61
C LYS A 68 4.36 4.31 18.18
N SER A 69 4.33 5.58 18.56
CA SER A 69 3.13 6.27 19.05
C SER A 69 1.97 6.26 18.05
N GLU A 70 2.25 6.16 16.75
CA GLU A 70 1.24 6.24 15.69
C GLU A 70 0.80 4.88 15.14
N TRP A 71 1.43 3.78 15.55
CA TRP A 71 1.17 2.46 14.99
C TRP A 71 -0.27 2.00 15.18
N ASN A 72 -0.83 2.25 16.36
CA ASN A 72 -2.22 1.89 16.68
C ASN A 72 -3.21 2.71 15.85
N ARG A 73 -2.97 4.02 15.72
CA ARG A 73 -3.81 4.94 14.95
C ARG A 73 -3.75 4.66 13.45
N SER A 74 -2.61 4.19 12.94
CA SER A 74 -2.39 3.93 11.52
C SER A 74 -2.71 2.49 11.09
N GLY A 75 -3.10 1.64 12.05
CA GLY A 75 -3.36 0.21 11.85
C GLY A 75 -2.13 -0.60 11.46
N GLY A 76 -0.92 -0.03 11.53
CA GLY A 76 0.31 -0.60 11.02
C GLY A 76 1.52 0.29 11.26
N LYS A 77 2.71 -0.24 10.94
CA LYS A 77 4.00 0.43 11.20
C LYS A 77 4.47 1.33 10.05
N PHE A 78 3.74 1.36 8.94
CA PHE A 78 4.20 1.95 7.70
C PHE A 78 3.17 2.90 7.09
N ILE A 79 3.70 3.94 6.47
CA ILE A 79 3.04 4.72 5.42
C ILE A 79 3.55 4.21 4.08
N TYR A 80 2.66 4.17 3.09
CA TYR A 80 2.97 3.74 1.74
C TYR A 80 2.79 4.91 0.77
N ASN A 81 3.77 5.14 -0.09
CA ASN A 81 3.76 6.13 -1.16
C ASN A 81 3.98 5.43 -2.50
N LYS A 82 3.47 6.02 -3.58
CA LYS A 82 3.78 5.57 -4.94
C LYS A 82 5.25 5.86 -5.20
N LYS A 83 5.99 4.85 -5.65
CA LYS A 83 7.39 5.07 -6.05
C LYS A 83 7.40 6.00 -7.26
N LYS A 84 8.06 7.14 -7.15
CA LYS A 84 8.29 8.02 -8.31
C LYS A 84 9.34 7.36 -9.21
N GLN A 85 8.99 7.10 -10.48
CA GLN A 85 9.98 6.77 -11.50
C GLN A 85 10.90 7.99 -11.65
N GLY A 86 12.09 7.91 -11.07
CA GLY A 86 13.01 9.04 -10.95
C GLY A 86 14.21 8.77 -10.04
N ASP A 87 14.10 7.84 -9.08
CA ASP A 87 15.23 7.35 -8.28
C ASP A 87 15.92 6.13 -8.91
N THR A 88 16.08 6.11 -10.23
CA THR A 88 17.07 5.22 -10.83
C THR A 88 18.43 5.81 -10.45
N ASN A 89 18.98 5.30 -9.35
CA ASN A 89 20.36 5.55 -8.96
C ASN A 89 21.23 5.06 -10.14
N GLU A 90 21.65 5.99 -11.01
CA GLU A 90 22.74 5.77 -11.95
C GLU A 90 23.98 5.43 -11.12
N ARG A 91 24.15 4.13 -10.80
CA ARG A 91 25.46 3.58 -10.45
C ARG A 91 26.25 3.44 -11.75
N THR A 92 26.64 4.55 -12.34
CA THR A 92 27.88 4.62 -13.12
C THR A 92 29.04 4.52 -12.13
N ASN A 93 29.52 3.30 -11.91
CA ASN A 93 30.90 3.14 -11.44
C ASN A 93 31.78 2.98 -12.66
N ASN A 94 32.51 4.06 -12.93
CA ASN A 94 33.70 4.14 -13.75
C ASN A 94 34.84 3.32 -13.12
#